data_AF-A0A9P5UDS9-F1
#
_entry.id   AF-A0A9P5UDS9-F1
#
_cell.length_a   1.000
_cell.length_b   1.000
_cell.length_c   1.000
_cell.angle_alpha   90.00
_cell.angle_beta   90.00
_cell.angle_gamma   90.00
#
_symmetry.space_group_name_H-M   'P 1'
#
loop_
_entity.id
_entity.type
_entity.pdbx_description
1 polymer ?
#
loop_
_entity_poly.entity_id
_entity_poly.type
_entity_poly.pdbx_seq_one_letter_code
_entity_poly.pdbx_strand_id
1 'polypeptide(L)'
;MKKFSVTQAILQPPSSIAVKRINRRDAENVARSLSQSDEKVFGIDISKKENGLIDHFAIATQTVVYLIEAGHDNVRHLDDLDVTFKKVLQSTQAVLVAFKMPRIALRLHHHFQYHVRGVDLSSLLSTDTALWPSKVVSRIYHIDQSFVVDRLWHENNQKNLTENLCLRAWISAKVAGSTTCLSLVLTTAKVDTSLLPKNVLLCLGVQLKENDILARAHSRESKNEYESFNVDAKGKGRLVNARYKSRVRVSTQSYVEAISDSGKVYQGKAAVVQGKTTKINFRKGITNNIQSVRIFGQDDPTTSEKALDKLLLRILQSQDNLLDADFVRYLWFQTKKDLRRLRLRSVTPISGSLARCLSHLNSSQAAVVGAMTAQSGSPIVTVHGTGKTTTISAAAELWSKEYFKPVRIIGHSNVCVKNIAEKLLQREVDFKLLVSKEF
;
A
#
# COMPACT_ATOMS: atom_id res chain seq x y z
N MET A 1 -8.42 -33.34 9.87
CA MET A 1 -8.06 -32.61 8.63
C MET A 1 -9.15 -32.79 7.57
N LYS A 2 -9.83 -31.72 7.15
CA LYS A 2 -10.84 -31.79 6.08
C LYS A 2 -10.17 -31.52 4.73
N LYS A 3 -10.47 -32.32 3.71
CA LYS A 3 -9.95 -32.13 2.34
C LYS A 3 -11.07 -31.62 1.44
N PHE A 4 -10.74 -30.67 0.58
CA PHE A 4 -11.61 -30.20 -0.49
C PHE A 4 -10.75 -29.74 -1.68
N SER A 5 -11.37 -29.36 -2.78
CA SER A 5 -10.65 -28.85 -3.96
C SER A 5 -11.13 -27.46 -4.35
N VAL A 6 -10.22 -26.66 -4.88
CA VAL A 6 -10.53 -25.35 -5.47
C VAL A 6 -10.33 -25.44 -6.98
N THR A 7 -11.39 -25.16 -7.73
CA THR A 7 -11.33 -25.11 -9.19
C THR A 7 -10.71 -23.80 -9.65
N GLN A 8 -9.85 -23.87 -10.67
CA GLN A 8 -9.16 -22.71 -11.23
C GLN A 8 -9.12 -22.77 -12.76
N ALA A 9 -9.21 -21.60 -13.40
CA ALA A 9 -9.12 -21.44 -14.86
C ALA A 9 -8.12 -20.32 -15.23
N ILE A 10 -7.18 -20.02 -14.33
CA ILE A 10 -6.23 -18.92 -14.44
C ILE A 10 -4.92 -19.37 -15.08
N LEU A 11 -4.39 -20.50 -14.63
CA LEU A 11 -3.15 -21.09 -15.12
C LEU A 11 -3.45 -22.40 -15.86
N GLN A 12 -2.49 -22.85 -16.68
CA GLN A 12 -2.49 -24.21 -17.21
C GLN A 12 -2.55 -25.27 -16.08
N PRO A 13 -2.91 -26.54 -16.38
CA PRO A 13 -3.25 -27.55 -15.38
C PRO A 13 -2.30 -27.64 -14.16
N PRO A 14 -2.83 -28.02 -12.98
CA PRO A 14 -4.15 -28.61 -12.75
C PRO A 14 -5.30 -27.60 -12.68
N SER A 15 -6.48 -27.96 -13.21
CA SER A 15 -7.72 -27.19 -13.09
C SER A 15 -8.38 -27.30 -11.71
N SER A 16 -7.91 -28.23 -10.87
CA SER A 16 -8.38 -28.48 -9.52
C SER A 16 -7.19 -28.57 -8.56
N ILE A 17 -7.22 -27.77 -7.51
CA ILE A 17 -6.14 -27.67 -6.51
C ILE A 17 -6.60 -28.37 -5.24
N ALA A 18 -5.83 -29.33 -4.75
CA ALA A 18 -6.12 -30.01 -3.49
C ALA A 18 -5.86 -29.08 -2.29
N VAL A 19 -6.87 -28.90 -1.45
CA VAL A 19 -6.79 -28.08 -0.23
C VAL A 19 -7.00 -28.93 1.00
N LYS A 20 -6.08 -28.81 1.96
CA LYS A 20 -6.15 -29.41 3.29
C LYS A 20 -6.47 -28.32 4.30
N ARG A 21 -7.65 -28.36 4.90
CA ARG A 21 -8.03 -27.45 5.99
C ARG A 21 -7.56 -27.99 7.34
N ILE A 22 -6.87 -27.12 8.08
CA ILE A 22 -6.09 -27.46 9.26
C ILE A 22 -6.39 -26.44 10.36
N ASN A 23 -6.67 -26.95 11.55
CA ASN A 23 -6.83 -26.08 12.72
C ASN A 23 -5.45 -25.60 13.20
N ARG A 24 -5.40 -24.44 13.86
CA ARG A 24 -4.14 -23.87 14.35
C ARG A 24 -3.30 -24.83 15.20
N ARG A 25 -3.95 -25.68 16.00
CA ARG A 25 -3.30 -26.69 16.87
C ARG A 25 -2.54 -27.75 16.08
N ASP A 26 -2.93 -27.99 14.83
CA ASP A 26 -2.34 -28.98 13.94
C ASP A 26 -1.34 -28.37 12.95
N ALA A 27 -1.01 -27.07 13.07
CA ALA A 27 -0.10 -26.39 12.15
C ALA A 27 1.31 -26.99 12.13
N GLU A 28 1.72 -27.67 13.21
CA GLU A 28 2.97 -28.42 13.26
C GLU A 28 3.01 -29.54 12.21
N ASN A 29 1.89 -30.23 11.98
CA ASN A 29 1.80 -31.28 10.96
C ASN A 29 2.07 -30.73 9.56
N VAL A 30 1.65 -29.48 9.31
CA VAL A 30 2.00 -28.77 8.06
C VAL A 30 3.49 -28.53 8.01
N ALA A 31 4.08 -28.00 9.08
CA ALA A 31 5.50 -27.72 9.12
C ALA A 31 6.36 -28.97 8.88
N ARG A 32 6.00 -30.11 9.48
CA ARG A 32 6.66 -31.40 9.22
C ARG A 32 6.47 -31.85 7.77
N SER A 33 5.26 -31.74 7.23
CA SER A 33 4.98 -32.10 5.82
C SER A 33 5.74 -31.21 4.82
N LEU A 34 5.92 -29.92 5.12
CA LEU A 34 6.72 -29.01 4.29
C LEU A 34 8.21 -29.32 4.40
N SER A 35 8.69 -29.69 5.58
CA SER A 35 10.11 -30.04 5.80
C SER A 35 10.50 -31.36 5.13
N GLN A 36 9.54 -32.27 4.93
CA GLN A 36 9.71 -33.53 4.21
C GLN A 36 9.47 -33.41 2.70
N SER A 37 9.05 -32.23 2.22
CA SER A 37 8.82 -31.97 0.81
C SER A 37 10.14 -31.77 0.08
N ASP A 38 10.26 -32.29 -1.14
CA ASP A 38 11.40 -32.01 -2.02
C ASP A 38 11.40 -30.55 -2.53
N GLU A 39 10.25 -29.87 -2.43
CA GLU A 39 10.12 -28.45 -2.77
C GLU A 39 10.86 -27.56 -1.75
N LYS A 40 11.65 -26.61 -2.26
CA LYS A 40 12.37 -25.63 -1.42
C LYS A 40 11.64 -24.30 -1.26
N VAL A 41 10.53 -24.12 -1.96
CA VAL A 41 9.84 -22.85 -2.09
C VAL A 41 8.34 -23.05 -1.89
N PHE A 42 7.74 -22.23 -1.06
CA PHE A 42 6.33 -22.36 -0.68
C PHE A 42 5.61 -21.01 -0.78
N GLY A 43 4.48 -20.99 -1.47
CA GLY A 43 3.65 -19.79 -1.56
C GLY A 43 2.92 -19.53 -0.25
N ILE A 44 2.80 -18.27 0.16
CA ILE A 44 2.06 -17.87 1.36
C ILE A 44 1.15 -16.68 1.09
N ASP A 45 -0.03 -16.66 1.71
CA ASP A 45 -0.92 -15.50 1.73
C ASP A 45 -1.81 -15.55 2.99
N ILE A 46 -2.52 -14.44 3.28
CA ILE A 46 -3.37 -14.26 4.47
C ILE A 46 -4.76 -13.77 4.08
N SER A 47 -5.79 -14.25 4.79
CA SER A 47 -7.08 -13.60 4.88
C SER A 47 -7.20 -12.88 6.22
N LYS A 48 -8.10 -11.92 6.29
CA LYS A 48 -8.29 -11.08 7.48
C LYS A 48 -9.78 -10.92 7.74
N LYS A 49 -10.17 -10.58 8.96
CA LYS A 49 -11.54 -10.24 9.40
C LYS A 49 -11.80 -8.75 9.21
N GLU A 50 -13.04 -8.32 9.41
CA GLU A 50 -13.42 -6.89 9.29
C GLU A 50 -12.66 -6.01 10.28
N ASN A 51 -12.35 -6.51 11.46
CA ASN A 51 -11.52 -5.83 12.46
C ASN A 51 -10.00 -5.84 12.16
N GLY A 52 -9.62 -6.32 10.97
CA GLY A 52 -8.23 -6.40 10.51
C GLY A 52 -7.41 -7.55 11.07
N LEU A 53 -7.91 -8.38 11.99
CA LEU A 53 -7.19 -9.56 12.47
C LEU A 53 -7.04 -10.60 11.37
N ILE A 54 -5.95 -11.37 11.39
CA ILE A 54 -5.79 -12.50 10.46
C ILE A 54 -6.87 -13.54 10.79
N ASP A 55 -7.54 -14.04 9.76
CA ASP A 55 -8.58 -15.05 9.90
C ASP A 55 -8.00 -16.43 9.60
N HIS A 56 -7.49 -16.58 8.38
CA HIS A 56 -6.76 -17.75 7.92
C HIS A 56 -5.46 -17.29 7.25
N PHE A 57 -4.52 -18.21 7.15
CA PHE A 57 -3.40 -18.09 6.23
C PHE A 57 -3.26 -19.37 5.44
N ALA A 58 -2.74 -19.27 4.23
CA ALA A 58 -2.52 -20.42 3.36
C ALA A 58 -1.04 -20.57 3.05
N ILE A 59 -0.52 -21.79 3.15
CA ILE A 59 0.81 -22.16 2.65
C ILE A 59 0.63 -23.18 1.55
N ALA A 60 1.26 -22.97 0.40
CA ALA A 60 1.07 -23.80 -0.78
C ALA A 60 2.39 -24.37 -1.28
N THR A 61 2.35 -25.64 -1.64
CA THR A 61 3.28 -26.26 -2.59
C THR A 61 2.76 -26.03 -4.01
N GLN A 62 3.42 -26.58 -5.03
CA GLN A 62 2.91 -26.53 -6.40
C GLN A 62 1.64 -27.39 -6.62
N THR A 63 1.36 -28.32 -5.70
CA THR A 63 0.32 -29.36 -5.85
C THR A 63 -0.74 -29.34 -4.77
N VAL A 64 -0.44 -28.78 -3.59
CA VAL A 64 -1.34 -28.80 -2.43
C VAL A 64 -1.33 -27.45 -1.72
N VAL A 65 -2.49 -27.07 -1.19
CA VAL A 65 -2.62 -25.89 -0.33
C VAL A 65 -3.02 -26.33 1.07
N TYR A 66 -2.29 -25.83 2.07
CA TYR A 66 -2.61 -25.95 3.48
C TYR A 66 -3.32 -24.67 3.92
N LEU A 67 -4.63 -24.75 4.14
CA LEU A 67 -5.43 -23.66 4.67
C LEU A 67 -5.50 -23.78 6.19
N ILE A 68 -4.90 -22.82 6.89
CA ILE A 68 -4.69 -22.89 8.34
C ILE A 68 -5.46 -21.75 9.01
N GLU A 69 -6.24 -22.09 10.04
CA GLU A 69 -6.91 -21.12 10.91
C GLU A 69 -5.87 -20.36 11.75
N ALA A 70 -5.96 -19.03 11.81
CA ALA A 70 -4.99 -18.22 12.57
C ALA A 70 -5.18 -18.34 14.10
N GLY A 71 -6.40 -18.61 14.56
CA GLY A 71 -6.77 -18.59 15.97
C GLY A 71 -7.14 -17.18 16.46
N HIS A 72 -7.88 -17.10 17.58
CA HIS A 72 -8.46 -15.84 18.07
C HIS A 72 -7.72 -15.22 19.25
N ASP A 73 -6.94 -16.00 20.01
CA ASP A 73 -6.46 -15.58 21.31
C ASP A 73 -4.95 -15.47 21.38
N ASN A 74 -4.48 -14.58 22.26
CA ASN A 74 -3.11 -14.55 22.77
C ASN A 74 -2.80 -15.93 23.36
N VAL A 75 -2.32 -16.88 22.54
CA VAL A 75 -2.07 -18.22 23.03
C VAL A 75 -0.75 -18.24 23.79
N ARG A 76 -0.77 -17.69 25.00
CA ARG A 76 0.26 -17.81 26.04
C ARG A 76 0.44 -19.26 26.52
N HIS A 77 -0.20 -20.24 25.87
CA HIS A 77 -0.21 -21.66 26.22
C HIS A 77 0.15 -22.59 25.04
N LEU A 78 0.71 -22.06 23.94
CA LEU A 78 1.17 -22.85 22.78
C LEU A 78 2.69 -22.85 22.61
N ASP A 79 3.46 -22.37 23.60
CA ASP A 79 4.90 -22.12 23.46
C ASP A 79 5.69 -23.31 22.89
N ASP A 80 5.33 -24.56 23.24
CA ASP A 80 5.98 -25.76 22.71
C ASP A 80 5.43 -26.22 21.34
N LEU A 81 4.11 -26.10 21.12
CA LEU A 81 3.42 -26.51 19.89
C LEU A 81 3.74 -25.59 18.70
N ASP A 82 4.21 -24.36 18.98
CA ASP A 82 4.44 -23.35 17.95
C ASP A 82 5.87 -23.28 17.43
N VAL A 83 6.81 -24.03 18.04
CA VAL A 83 8.23 -23.98 17.68
C VAL A 83 8.45 -24.34 16.21
N THR A 84 7.82 -25.40 15.73
CA THR A 84 8.01 -25.87 14.35
C THR A 84 7.36 -24.93 13.33
N PHE A 85 6.19 -24.37 13.65
CA PHE A 85 5.55 -23.38 12.79
C PHE A 85 6.35 -22.07 12.72
N LYS A 86 6.84 -21.60 13.88
CA LYS A 86 7.80 -20.49 13.96
C LYS A 86 9.04 -20.76 13.11
N LYS A 87 9.61 -21.97 13.17
CA LYS A 87 10.75 -22.38 12.33
C LYS A 87 10.44 -22.30 10.83
N VAL A 88 9.23 -22.65 10.39
CA VAL A 88 8.82 -22.52 8.98
C VAL A 88 8.78 -21.05 8.56
N LEU A 89 8.18 -20.19 9.38
CA LEU A 89 8.12 -18.75 9.09
C LEU A 89 9.50 -18.09 9.04
N GLN A 90 10.45 -18.59 9.82
CA GLN A 90 11.81 -18.06 9.97
C GLN A 90 12.85 -18.82 9.14
N SER A 91 12.42 -19.78 8.33
CA SER A 91 13.33 -20.76 7.73
C SER A 91 14.36 -20.10 6.81
N THR A 92 15.58 -20.61 6.87
CA THR A 92 16.65 -20.30 5.92
C THR A 92 16.79 -21.33 4.82
N GLN A 93 16.18 -22.50 4.99
CA GLN A 93 16.24 -23.63 4.06
C GLN A 93 15.03 -23.64 3.12
N ALA A 94 13.85 -23.34 3.66
CA ALA A 94 12.60 -23.21 2.92
C ALA A 94 12.31 -21.73 2.69
N VAL A 95 12.01 -21.34 1.45
CA VAL A 95 11.73 -19.95 1.10
C VAL A 95 10.23 -19.74 0.96
N LEU A 96 9.67 -18.90 1.83
CA LEU A 96 8.30 -18.41 1.65
C LEU A 96 8.27 -17.34 0.55
N VAL A 97 7.26 -17.39 -0.32
CA VAL A 97 7.09 -16.44 -1.41
C VAL A 97 5.68 -15.90 -1.46
N ALA A 98 5.54 -14.60 -1.73
CA ALA A 98 4.24 -13.98 -1.91
C ALA A 98 4.34 -12.71 -2.75
N PHE A 99 3.21 -12.28 -3.31
CA PHE A 99 3.07 -10.90 -3.78
C PHE A 99 2.80 -9.99 -2.58
N LYS A 100 3.50 -8.85 -2.52
CA LYS A 100 3.47 -7.94 -1.36
C LYS A 100 3.94 -8.62 -0.07
N MET A 101 4.99 -9.45 -0.17
CA MET A 101 5.58 -10.16 0.97
C MET A 101 5.94 -9.25 2.17
N PRO A 102 6.44 -8.00 1.98
CA PRO A 102 6.67 -7.06 3.09
C PRO A 102 5.43 -6.85 3.97
N ARG A 103 4.26 -6.67 3.36
CA ARG A 103 3.00 -6.51 4.07
C ARG A 103 2.65 -7.80 4.82
N ILE A 104 2.67 -8.94 4.12
CA ILE A 104 2.33 -10.24 4.71
C ILE A 104 3.23 -10.55 5.91
N ALA A 105 4.53 -10.37 5.78
CA ALA A 105 5.51 -10.62 6.85
C ALA A 105 5.23 -9.74 8.10
N LEU A 106 4.97 -8.44 7.91
CA LEU A 106 4.65 -7.54 9.01
C LEU A 106 3.29 -7.86 9.66
N ARG A 107 2.27 -8.24 8.87
CA ARG A 107 0.96 -8.64 9.41
C ARG A 107 1.07 -9.94 10.21
N LEU A 108 1.78 -10.94 9.70
CA LEU A 108 2.04 -12.21 10.40
C LEU A 108 2.85 -11.97 11.69
N HIS A 109 3.91 -11.16 11.64
CA HIS A 109 4.66 -10.79 12.84
C HIS A 109 3.78 -10.06 13.86
N HIS A 110 2.99 -9.07 13.42
CA HIS A 110 2.11 -8.34 14.32
C HIS A 110 1.07 -9.25 15.01
N HIS A 111 0.56 -10.24 14.27
CA HIS A 111 -0.45 -11.16 14.78
C HIS A 111 0.14 -12.27 15.66
N PHE A 112 1.24 -12.91 15.25
CA PHE A 112 1.82 -14.07 15.94
C PHE A 112 3.05 -13.75 16.81
N GLN A 113 3.62 -12.55 16.69
CA GLN A 113 4.91 -12.17 17.32
C GLN A 113 6.10 -13.05 16.89
N TYR A 114 5.98 -13.69 15.72
CA TYR A 114 7.06 -14.46 15.11
C TYR A 114 7.71 -13.67 14.00
N HIS A 115 9.05 -13.71 13.95
CA HIS A 115 9.76 -13.25 12.77
C HIS A 115 9.35 -14.08 11.55
N VAL A 116 9.37 -13.43 10.39
CA VAL A 116 8.96 -14.00 9.12
C VAL A 116 10.01 -13.63 8.10
N ARG A 117 10.40 -14.62 7.30
CA ARG A 117 11.37 -14.49 6.21
C ARG A 117 10.78 -15.00 4.90
N GLY A 118 11.02 -14.28 3.80
CA GLY A 118 10.55 -14.71 2.48
C GLY A 118 10.98 -13.80 1.34
N VAL A 119 10.43 -14.03 0.16
CA VAL A 119 10.70 -13.25 -1.06
C VAL A 119 9.43 -12.61 -1.58
N ASP A 120 9.56 -11.35 -1.98
CA ASP A 120 8.50 -10.62 -2.66
C ASP A 120 8.53 -10.89 -4.16
N LEU A 121 7.48 -11.53 -4.68
CA LEU A 121 7.36 -11.84 -6.11
C LEU A 121 7.09 -10.60 -6.96
N SER A 122 6.52 -9.54 -6.38
CA SER A 122 6.24 -8.29 -7.08
C SER A 122 7.53 -7.58 -7.53
N SER A 123 8.63 -7.71 -6.79
CA SER A 123 9.92 -7.11 -7.12
C SER A 123 10.88 -8.07 -7.84
N LEU A 124 10.59 -9.37 -7.88
CA LEU A 124 11.52 -10.38 -8.39
C LEU A 124 11.95 -10.16 -9.85
N LEU A 125 11.04 -9.70 -10.71
CA LEU A 125 11.27 -9.53 -12.15
C LEU A 125 11.36 -8.05 -12.57
N SER A 126 11.59 -7.13 -11.64
CA SER A 126 11.59 -5.69 -11.91
C SER A 126 12.59 -4.97 -11.02
N THR A 127 13.42 -4.13 -11.62
CA THR A 127 14.43 -3.34 -10.91
C THR A 127 13.86 -2.08 -10.25
N ASP A 128 12.82 -1.49 -10.84
CA ASP A 128 12.36 -0.14 -10.45
C ASP A 128 11.02 -0.11 -9.71
N THR A 129 10.09 -0.99 -10.09
CA THR A 129 8.70 -0.92 -9.61
C THR A 129 8.13 -2.31 -9.31
N ALA A 130 7.45 -2.42 -8.17
CA ALA A 130 6.68 -3.60 -7.83
C ALA A 130 5.62 -3.86 -8.91
N LEU A 131 5.67 -5.06 -9.49
CA LEU A 131 4.73 -5.52 -10.50
C LEU A 131 3.47 -6.10 -9.86
N TRP A 132 2.35 -5.89 -10.54
CA TRP A 132 1.11 -6.58 -10.23
C TRP A 132 1.22 -8.09 -10.54
N PRO A 133 0.47 -8.95 -9.82
CA PRO A 133 0.49 -10.40 -10.02
C PRO A 133 0.32 -10.81 -11.47
N SER A 134 -0.66 -10.23 -12.19
CA SER A 134 -0.89 -10.57 -13.60
C SER A 134 0.33 -10.31 -14.48
N LYS A 135 1.11 -9.25 -14.21
CA LYS A 135 2.31 -8.89 -14.98
C LYS A 135 3.48 -9.82 -14.72
N VAL A 136 3.60 -10.36 -13.51
CA VAL A 136 4.61 -11.38 -13.18
C VAL A 136 4.19 -12.71 -13.77
N VAL A 137 2.94 -13.13 -13.53
CA VAL A 137 2.38 -14.38 -14.06
C VAL A 137 2.47 -14.42 -15.58
N SER A 138 2.12 -13.35 -16.29
CA SER A 138 2.15 -13.31 -17.76
C SER A 138 3.55 -13.47 -18.38
N ARG A 139 4.61 -13.30 -17.60
CA ARG A 139 6.00 -13.51 -18.07
C ARG A 139 6.42 -14.98 -18.01
N ILE A 140 5.64 -15.81 -17.33
CA ILE A 140 5.96 -17.21 -17.04
C ILE A 140 4.90 -18.13 -17.66
N TYR A 141 3.63 -17.72 -17.55
CA TYR A 141 2.47 -18.45 -18.03
C TYR A 141 1.64 -17.58 -18.96
N HIS A 142 0.99 -18.21 -19.93
CA HIS A 142 -0.04 -17.55 -20.71
C HIS A 142 -1.27 -17.28 -19.84
N ILE A 143 -1.80 -16.04 -19.87
CA ILE A 143 -3.05 -15.66 -19.20
C ILE A 143 -3.95 -14.88 -20.15
N ASP A 144 -5.22 -15.25 -20.21
CA ASP A 144 -6.20 -14.58 -21.09
C ASP A 144 -6.66 -13.24 -20.52
N GLN A 145 -6.78 -13.15 -19.19
CA GLN A 145 -7.42 -12.01 -18.51
C GLN A 145 -6.62 -11.56 -17.28
N SER A 146 -5.80 -10.53 -17.45
CA SER A 146 -4.99 -9.94 -16.37
C SER A 146 -5.82 -9.54 -15.14
N PHE A 147 -7.01 -8.96 -15.36
CA PHE A 147 -7.89 -8.50 -14.30
C PHE A 147 -8.38 -9.64 -13.39
N VAL A 148 -8.61 -10.84 -13.94
CA VAL A 148 -9.05 -12.00 -13.15
C VAL A 148 -7.98 -12.39 -12.15
N VAL A 149 -6.71 -12.33 -12.55
CA VAL A 149 -5.56 -12.60 -11.68
C VAL A 149 -5.43 -11.51 -10.61
N ASP A 150 -5.37 -10.24 -11.02
CA ASP A 150 -5.13 -9.12 -10.10
C ASP A 150 -6.25 -8.99 -9.05
N ARG A 151 -7.50 -9.26 -9.44
CA ARG A 151 -8.66 -9.20 -8.56
C ARG A 151 -8.56 -10.16 -7.37
N LEU A 152 -7.78 -11.24 -7.46
CA LEU A 152 -7.56 -12.15 -6.33
C LEU A 152 -6.94 -11.42 -5.12
N TRP A 153 -6.12 -10.39 -5.37
CA TRP A 153 -5.43 -9.57 -4.35
C TRP A 153 -6.19 -8.33 -3.91
N HIS A 154 -7.40 -8.09 -4.42
CA HIS A 154 -8.21 -6.97 -3.97
C HIS A 154 -8.85 -7.29 -2.61
N GLU A 155 -8.44 -6.61 -1.55
CA GLU A 155 -8.78 -6.96 -0.15
C GLU A 155 -10.28 -6.88 0.20
N ASN A 156 -11.02 -6.04 -0.51
CA ASN A 156 -12.48 -5.89 -0.36
C ASN A 156 -13.27 -7.04 -1.03
N ASN A 157 -12.65 -8.16 -1.46
CA ASN A 157 -13.36 -9.28 -2.11
C ASN A 157 -13.94 -10.22 -1.07
N GLN A 158 -15.16 -9.95 -0.60
CA GLN A 158 -15.79 -10.86 0.35
C GLN A 158 -16.34 -12.14 -0.30
N LYS A 159 -16.49 -12.19 -1.63
CA LYS A 159 -16.90 -13.41 -2.34
C LYS A 159 -15.73 -14.38 -2.44
N ASN A 160 -15.97 -15.63 -2.05
CA ASN A 160 -15.03 -16.74 -2.19
C ASN A 160 -13.67 -16.45 -1.53
N LEU A 161 -13.68 -15.86 -0.32
CA LEU A 161 -12.48 -15.44 0.41
C LEU A 161 -11.47 -16.58 0.57
N THR A 162 -11.97 -17.76 0.89
CA THR A 162 -11.17 -18.96 1.12
C THR A 162 -10.56 -19.49 -0.17
N GLU A 163 -11.34 -19.60 -1.25
CA GLU A 163 -10.81 -20.02 -2.55
C GLU A 163 -9.79 -19.02 -3.07
N ASN A 164 -10.07 -17.73 -2.99
CA ASN A 164 -9.14 -16.67 -3.41
C ASN A 164 -7.84 -16.74 -2.61
N LEU A 165 -7.91 -16.92 -1.29
CA LEU A 165 -6.74 -17.10 -0.44
C LEU A 165 -5.89 -18.30 -0.90
N CYS A 166 -6.53 -19.44 -1.16
CA CYS A 166 -5.82 -20.63 -1.62
C CYS A 166 -5.19 -20.41 -2.99
N LEU A 167 -5.90 -19.74 -3.91
CA LEU A 167 -5.39 -19.40 -5.24
C LEU A 167 -4.18 -18.45 -5.17
N ARG A 168 -4.21 -17.43 -4.30
CA ARG A 168 -3.07 -16.51 -4.16
C ARG A 168 -1.80 -17.20 -3.68
N ALA A 169 -1.92 -18.05 -2.65
CA ALA A 169 -0.80 -18.84 -2.15
C ALA A 169 -0.30 -19.81 -3.23
N TRP A 170 -1.20 -20.54 -3.89
CA TRP A 170 -0.84 -21.50 -4.94
C TRP A 170 -0.20 -20.85 -6.17
N ILE A 171 -0.74 -19.74 -6.67
CA ILE A 171 -0.15 -18.98 -7.78
C ILE A 171 1.26 -18.51 -7.41
N SER A 172 1.46 -18.05 -6.17
CA SER A 172 2.79 -17.65 -5.68
C SER A 172 3.77 -18.83 -5.70
N ALA A 173 3.34 -20.02 -5.26
CA ALA A 173 4.15 -21.24 -5.31
C ALA A 173 4.47 -21.67 -6.76
N LYS A 174 3.49 -21.65 -7.67
CA LYS A 174 3.67 -21.97 -9.09
C LYS A 174 4.66 -21.04 -9.78
N VAL A 175 4.49 -19.73 -9.60
CA VAL A 175 5.39 -18.71 -10.14
C VAL A 175 6.81 -18.96 -9.67
N ALA A 176 7.00 -19.14 -8.36
CA ALA A 176 8.33 -19.28 -7.78
C ALA A 176 9.00 -20.63 -8.06
N GLY A 177 8.21 -21.70 -8.21
CA GLY A 177 8.67 -23.04 -8.56
C GLY A 177 8.95 -23.22 -10.05
N SER A 178 8.65 -22.23 -10.90
CA SER A 178 8.99 -22.27 -12.32
C SER A 178 10.51 -22.27 -12.53
N THR A 179 10.97 -22.92 -13.60
CA THR A 179 12.40 -22.96 -13.97
C THR A 179 13.00 -21.57 -14.12
N THR A 180 12.21 -20.62 -14.63
CA THR A 180 12.61 -19.21 -14.81
C THR A 180 12.83 -18.48 -13.48
N CYS A 181 12.03 -18.75 -12.45
CA CYS A 181 12.06 -17.97 -11.22
C CYS A 181 12.78 -18.64 -10.06
N LEU A 182 12.95 -19.97 -10.06
CA LEU A 182 13.46 -20.70 -8.91
C LEU A 182 14.85 -20.20 -8.49
N SER A 183 15.79 -20.05 -9.42
CA SER A 183 17.14 -19.56 -9.13
C SER A 183 17.13 -18.11 -8.61
N LEU A 184 16.28 -17.25 -9.17
CA LEU A 184 16.11 -15.86 -8.72
C LEU A 184 15.53 -15.82 -7.30
N VAL A 185 14.51 -16.63 -7.02
CA VAL A 185 13.89 -16.69 -5.69
C VAL A 185 14.89 -17.15 -4.65
N LEU A 186 15.74 -18.13 -4.96
CA LEU A 186 16.74 -18.62 -4.01
C LEU A 186 17.81 -17.55 -3.71
N THR A 187 18.24 -16.79 -4.71
CA THR A 187 19.33 -15.80 -4.60
C THR A 187 18.90 -14.40 -4.18
N THR A 188 17.62 -14.03 -4.36
CA THR A 188 17.12 -12.69 -4.06
C THR A 188 17.15 -12.38 -2.57
N ALA A 189 17.43 -11.12 -2.22
CA ALA A 189 17.39 -10.64 -0.85
C ALA A 189 16.03 -10.92 -0.20
N LYS A 190 16.06 -11.50 1.00
CA LYS A 190 14.83 -11.88 1.71
C LYS A 190 14.26 -10.68 2.44
N VAL A 191 12.94 -10.55 2.38
CA VAL A 191 12.16 -9.81 3.37
C VAL A 191 12.33 -10.54 4.70
N ASP A 192 12.80 -9.85 5.72
CA ASP A 192 13.06 -10.43 7.04
C ASP A 192 12.69 -9.44 8.15
N THR A 193 11.71 -9.82 8.97
CA THR A 193 11.26 -8.96 10.06
C THR A 193 12.20 -8.94 11.26
N SER A 194 13.19 -9.84 11.36
CA SER A 194 14.20 -9.80 12.43
C SER A 194 15.18 -8.63 12.29
N LEU A 195 15.24 -8.02 11.11
CA LEU A 195 16.09 -6.86 10.82
C LEU A 195 15.57 -5.56 11.45
N LEU A 196 14.32 -5.54 11.92
CA LEU A 196 13.69 -4.34 12.45
C LEU A 196 13.55 -4.41 13.98
N PRO A 197 13.75 -3.27 14.69
CA PRO A 197 13.46 -3.19 16.11
C PRO A 197 11.99 -3.46 16.46
N LYS A 198 11.73 -4.01 17.64
CA LYS A 198 10.38 -4.38 18.11
C LYS A 198 9.37 -3.22 18.08
N ASN A 199 9.80 -2.01 18.46
CA ASN A 199 8.94 -0.82 18.43
C ASN A 199 8.56 -0.41 17.00
N VAL A 200 9.50 -0.55 16.05
CA VAL A 200 9.24 -0.32 14.61
C VAL A 200 8.27 -1.36 14.07
N LEU A 201 8.48 -2.63 14.36
CA LEU A 201 7.58 -3.73 13.96
C LEU A 201 6.16 -3.54 14.50
N LEU A 202 6.03 -3.10 15.76
CA LEU A 202 4.74 -2.81 16.36
C LEU A 202 4.03 -1.66 15.64
N CYS A 203 4.73 -0.54 15.42
CA CYS A 203 4.19 0.64 14.76
C CYS A 203 3.72 0.33 13.33
N LEU A 204 4.58 -0.28 12.51
CA LEU A 204 4.25 -0.67 11.14
C LEU A 204 3.12 -1.71 11.10
N GLY A 205 3.12 -2.65 12.03
CA GLY A 205 2.07 -3.67 12.16
C GLY A 205 0.69 -3.07 12.42
N VAL A 206 0.60 -2.06 13.28
CA VAL A 206 -0.64 -1.31 13.57
C VAL A 206 -1.07 -0.49 12.36
N GLN A 207 -0.17 0.30 11.77
CA GLN A 207 -0.50 1.12 10.60
C GLN A 207 -0.99 0.28 9.41
N LEU A 208 -0.35 -0.87 9.16
CA LEU A 208 -0.80 -1.78 8.11
C LEU A 208 -2.16 -2.40 8.45
N LYS A 209 -2.44 -2.72 9.72
CA LYS A 209 -3.78 -3.18 10.14
C LYS A 209 -4.86 -2.17 9.77
N GLU A 210 -4.61 -0.90 10.09
CA GLU A 210 -5.56 0.18 9.84
C GLU A 210 -5.76 0.40 8.34
N ASN A 211 -4.66 0.39 7.56
CA ASN A 211 -4.74 0.47 6.11
C ASN A 211 -5.54 -0.71 5.51
N ASP A 212 -5.38 -1.92 6.03
CA ASP A 212 -6.14 -3.09 5.60
C ASP A 212 -7.65 -2.92 5.84
N ILE A 213 -8.01 -2.38 7.03
CA ILE A 213 -9.42 -2.11 7.39
C ILE A 213 -10.01 -1.08 6.43
N LEU A 214 -9.28 0.01 6.15
CA LEU A 214 -9.71 1.03 5.20
C LEU A 214 -9.85 0.46 3.78
N ALA A 215 -8.86 -0.30 3.30
CA ALA A 215 -8.87 -0.94 1.98
C ALA A 215 -10.07 -1.88 1.79
N ARG A 216 -10.51 -2.56 2.86
CA ARG A 216 -11.71 -3.41 2.86
C ARG A 216 -13.01 -2.62 2.83
N ALA A 217 -13.06 -1.50 3.54
CA ALA A 217 -14.23 -0.64 3.60
C ALA A 217 -14.50 0.10 2.27
N HIS A 218 -13.49 0.25 1.42
CA HIS A 218 -13.67 0.87 0.10
C HIS A 218 -14.61 0.05 -0.81
N SER A 219 -15.65 0.70 -1.35
CA SER A 219 -16.54 0.07 -2.32
C SER A 219 -15.82 -0.27 -3.64
N ARG A 220 -16.17 -1.43 -4.21
CA ARG A 220 -15.69 -1.90 -5.52
C ARG A 220 -16.51 -1.40 -6.68
N GLU A 221 -17.77 -1.16 -6.39
CA GLU A 221 -18.76 -0.73 -7.34
C GLU A 221 -19.11 0.70 -6.97
N SER A 222 -18.79 1.60 -7.87
CA SER A 222 -19.25 2.98 -7.77
C SER A 222 -20.16 3.26 -8.95
N LYS A 223 -21.38 3.69 -8.65
CA LYS A 223 -22.24 4.31 -9.66
C LYS A 223 -21.62 5.65 -9.99
N ASN A 224 -21.32 5.86 -11.27
CA ASN A 224 -20.69 7.09 -11.69
C ASN A 224 -21.72 8.23 -11.78
N GLU A 225 -21.38 9.38 -11.21
CA GLU A 225 -22.11 10.63 -11.41
C GLU A 225 -21.51 11.35 -12.64
N TYR A 226 -22.29 11.47 -13.72
CA TYR A 226 -21.85 12.07 -14.98
C TYR A 226 -22.83 13.09 -15.53
N GLU A 227 -22.29 14.11 -16.19
CA GLU A 227 -23.02 15.15 -16.92
C GLU A 227 -23.44 14.66 -18.31
N SER A 228 -22.56 13.92 -18.99
CA SER A 228 -22.87 13.36 -20.32
C SER A 228 -22.09 12.09 -20.62
N PHE A 229 -22.66 11.27 -21.50
CA PHE A 229 -22.00 10.09 -22.08
C PHE A 229 -22.27 10.07 -23.58
N ASN A 230 -21.22 10.25 -24.39
CA ASN A 230 -21.30 10.26 -25.84
C ASN A 230 -20.53 9.10 -26.43
N VAL A 231 -20.99 8.52 -27.53
CA VAL A 231 -20.29 7.45 -28.24
C VAL A 231 -19.76 8.02 -29.56
N ASP A 232 -18.48 7.79 -29.86
CA ASP A 232 -17.89 8.20 -31.13
C ASP A 232 -18.23 7.23 -32.27
N ALA A 233 -17.95 7.62 -33.52
CA ALA A 233 -18.21 6.79 -34.70
C ALA A 233 -17.49 5.43 -34.69
N LYS A 234 -16.48 5.25 -33.81
CA LYS A 234 -15.73 4.00 -33.63
C LYS A 234 -16.27 3.17 -32.45
N GLY A 235 -17.41 3.56 -31.87
CA GLY A 235 -18.03 2.88 -30.74
C GLY A 235 -17.32 3.09 -29.41
N LYS A 236 -16.42 4.08 -29.29
CA LYS A 236 -15.74 4.41 -28.02
C LYS A 236 -16.59 5.41 -27.24
N GLY A 237 -16.67 5.22 -25.93
CA GLY A 237 -17.40 6.12 -25.06
C GLY A 237 -16.56 7.31 -24.61
N ARG A 238 -17.20 8.46 -24.47
CA ARG A 238 -16.68 9.67 -23.86
C ARG A 238 -17.60 10.02 -22.68
N LEU A 239 -17.10 9.76 -21.48
CA LEU A 239 -17.76 10.05 -20.21
C LEU A 239 -17.30 11.41 -19.69
N VAL A 240 -18.23 12.31 -19.38
CA VAL A 240 -17.94 13.59 -18.71
C VAL A 240 -18.51 13.52 -17.30
N ASN A 241 -17.64 13.43 -16.30
CA ASN A 241 -18.04 13.27 -14.90
C ASN A 241 -18.58 14.59 -14.34
N ALA A 242 -19.59 14.53 -13.47
CA ALA A 242 -20.16 15.73 -12.84
C ALA A 242 -19.16 16.42 -11.91
N ARG A 243 -18.35 15.62 -11.21
CA ARG A 243 -17.33 16.11 -10.28
C ARG A 243 -15.98 15.55 -10.68
N TYR A 244 -14.94 16.36 -10.53
CA TYR A 244 -13.57 15.91 -10.80
C TYR A 244 -13.18 14.71 -9.93
N LYS A 245 -13.62 14.69 -8.67
CA LYS A 245 -13.34 13.58 -7.74
C LYS A 245 -13.99 12.25 -8.12
N SER A 246 -15.06 12.24 -8.92
CA SER A 246 -15.75 11.03 -9.38
C SER A 246 -15.28 10.55 -10.74
N ARG A 247 -14.20 11.15 -11.28
CA ARG A 247 -13.65 10.77 -12.57
C ARG A 247 -13.13 9.33 -12.57
N VAL A 248 -13.31 8.68 -13.71
CA VAL A 248 -12.81 7.32 -13.91
C VAL A 248 -11.33 7.40 -14.30
N ARG A 249 -10.46 6.81 -13.48
CA ARG A 249 -9.02 6.80 -13.75
C ARG A 249 -8.66 5.66 -14.70
N VAL A 250 -7.60 5.86 -15.48
CA VAL A 250 -6.95 4.75 -16.18
C VAL A 250 -6.33 3.85 -15.12
N SER A 251 -6.76 2.59 -15.10
CA SER A 251 -6.28 1.60 -14.15
C SER A 251 -6.24 0.23 -14.83
N THR A 252 -5.22 -0.55 -14.48
CA THR A 252 -5.16 -1.96 -14.87
C THR A 252 -6.10 -2.83 -14.03
N GLN A 253 -6.56 -2.30 -12.91
CA GLN A 253 -7.32 -2.96 -11.87
C GLN A 253 -8.80 -2.56 -11.82
N SER A 254 -9.25 -1.78 -12.80
CA SER A 254 -10.67 -1.46 -12.94
C SER A 254 -11.16 -1.64 -14.37
N TYR A 255 -12.47 -1.78 -14.49
CA TYR A 255 -13.19 -1.74 -15.75
C TYR A 255 -14.52 -1.00 -15.56
N VAL A 256 -15.08 -0.56 -16.68
CA VAL A 256 -16.32 0.20 -16.72
C VAL A 256 -17.42 -0.65 -17.35
N GLU A 257 -18.59 -0.63 -16.73
CA GLU A 257 -19.85 -1.13 -17.31
C GLU A 257 -20.74 0.05 -17.67
N ALA A 258 -21.08 0.18 -18.94
CA ALA A 258 -22.13 1.07 -19.41
C ALA A 258 -23.39 0.24 -19.66
N ILE A 259 -24.51 0.64 -19.06
CA ILE A 259 -25.79 -0.06 -19.13
C ILE A 259 -26.73 0.78 -19.98
N SER A 260 -27.27 0.21 -21.05
CA SER A 260 -28.23 0.89 -21.90
C SER A 260 -29.63 0.99 -21.28
N ASP A 261 -30.46 1.84 -21.86
CA ASP A 261 -31.91 1.88 -21.64
C ASP A 261 -32.60 0.51 -21.76
N SER A 262 -32.15 -0.32 -22.69
CA SER A 262 -32.62 -1.70 -22.89
C SER A 262 -32.05 -2.71 -21.87
N GLY A 263 -31.28 -2.27 -20.89
CA GLY A 263 -30.61 -3.13 -19.90
C GLY A 263 -29.37 -3.88 -20.40
N LYS A 264 -28.90 -3.62 -21.64
CA LYS A 264 -27.72 -4.30 -22.20
C LYS A 264 -26.44 -3.73 -21.58
N VAL A 265 -25.54 -4.62 -21.15
CA VAL A 265 -24.29 -4.26 -20.48
C VAL A 265 -23.12 -4.25 -21.46
N TYR A 266 -22.41 -3.13 -21.51
CA TYR A 266 -21.20 -2.94 -22.30
C TYR A 266 -20.00 -2.80 -21.38
N GLN A 267 -19.02 -3.71 -21.51
CA GLN A 267 -17.79 -3.68 -20.73
C GLN A 267 -16.64 -3.02 -21.48
N GLY A 268 -15.96 -2.09 -20.82
CA GLY A 268 -14.85 -1.33 -21.37
C GLY A 268 -13.78 -0.95 -20.35
N LYS A 269 -12.71 -0.31 -20.82
CA LYS A 269 -11.62 0.20 -19.99
C LYS A 269 -11.38 1.68 -20.25
N ALA A 270 -11.12 2.43 -19.18
CA ALA A 270 -10.63 3.80 -19.30
C ALA A 270 -9.27 3.80 -20.01
N ALA A 271 -9.13 4.66 -21.01
CA ALA A 271 -7.95 4.71 -21.88
C ALA A 271 -7.22 6.06 -21.80
N VAL A 272 -7.97 7.16 -21.78
CA VAL A 272 -7.42 8.52 -21.72
C VAL A 272 -8.28 9.35 -20.78
N VAL A 273 -7.64 10.12 -19.90
CA VAL A 273 -8.31 11.05 -18.97
C VAL A 273 -7.76 12.44 -19.22
N GLN A 274 -8.66 13.43 -19.28
CA GLN A 274 -8.32 14.84 -19.36
C GLN A 274 -9.35 15.65 -18.57
N GLY A 275 -8.93 16.21 -17.45
CA GLY A 275 -9.84 16.95 -16.56
C GLY A 275 -10.96 16.04 -16.03
N LYS A 276 -12.21 16.42 -16.30
CA LYS A 276 -13.41 15.62 -15.98
C LYS A 276 -13.83 14.63 -17.08
N THR A 277 -13.13 14.60 -18.21
CA THR A 277 -13.49 13.75 -19.36
C THR A 277 -12.65 12.47 -19.35
N THR A 278 -13.32 11.33 -19.52
CA THR A 278 -12.69 10.01 -19.69
C THR A 278 -13.11 9.36 -21.00
N LYS A 279 -12.14 8.92 -21.80
CA LYS A 279 -12.36 8.06 -22.97
C LYS A 279 -12.32 6.60 -22.56
N ILE A 280 -13.31 5.83 -23.00
CA ILE A 280 -13.53 4.43 -22.63
C ILE A 280 -13.54 3.58 -23.89
N ASN A 281 -12.65 2.58 -23.93
CA ASN A 281 -12.59 1.59 -24.99
C ASN A 281 -13.43 0.38 -24.58
N PHE A 282 -14.55 0.16 -25.27
CA PHE A 282 -15.41 -1.01 -25.06
C PHE A 282 -14.95 -2.20 -25.90
N ARG A 283 -15.19 -3.42 -25.41
CA ARG A 283 -14.89 -4.66 -26.16
C ARG A 283 -15.75 -4.80 -27.42
N LYS A 284 -16.97 -4.28 -27.38
CA LYS A 284 -17.92 -4.20 -28.49
C LYS A 284 -18.40 -2.75 -28.59
N GLY A 285 -18.61 -2.26 -29.80
CA GLY A 285 -19.14 -0.90 -30.02
C GLY A 285 -20.49 -0.72 -29.34
N ILE A 286 -20.74 0.47 -28.82
CA ILE A 286 -22.03 0.84 -28.23
C ILE A 286 -22.92 1.43 -29.32
N THR A 287 -24.13 0.92 -29.45
CA THR A 287 -25.15 1.39 -30.41
C THR A 287 -26.39 1.98 -29.73
N ASN A 288 -26.52 1.80 -28.42
CA ASN A 288 -27.71 2.20 -27.64
C ASN A 288 -27.39 3.40 -26.75
N ASN A 289 -28.44 4.12 -26.34
CA ASN A 289 -28.35 5.17 -25.33
C ASN A 289 -28.00 4.57 -23.97
N ILE A 290 -27.11 5.24 -23.24
CA ILE A 290 -26.60 4.76 -21.95
C ILE A 290 -27.36 5.41 -20.80
N GLN A 291 -28.02 4.57 -19.99
CA GLN A 291 -28.78 4.97 -18.82
C GLN A 291 -27.90 5.11 -17.57
N SER A 292 -26.89 4.24 -17.43
CA SER A 292 -25.99 4.30 -16.28
C SER A 292 -24.60 3.78 -16.57
N VAL A 293 -23.64 4.27 -15.80
CA VAL A 293 -22.24 3.86 -15.86
C VAL A 293 -21.80 3.43 -14.47
N ARG A 294 -21.19 2.24 -14.38
CA ARG A 294 -20.66 1.67 -13.15
C ARG A 294 -19.18 1.38 -13.33
N ILE A 295 -18.39 1.62 -12.29
CA ILE A 295 -16.97 1.24 -12.27
C ILE A 295 -16.80 0.09 -11.31
N PHE A 296 -16.10 -0.94 -11.78
CA PHE A 296 -15.76 -2.12 -11.01
C PHE A 296 -14.25 -2.21 -10.83
N GLY A 297 -13.81 -2.51 -9.60
CA GLY A 297 -12.41 -2.77 -9.29
C GLY A 297 -11.78 -1.72 -8.40
N GLN A 298 -10.49 -1.47 -8.56
CA GLN A 298 -9.72 -0.50 -7.80
C GLN A 298 -8.93 0.44 -8.72
N ASP A 299 -8.66 1.65 -8.23
CA ASP A 299 -7.70 2.55 -8.88
C ASP A 299 -6.29 1.98 -8.75
N ASP A 300 -5.43 2.27 -9.73
CA ASP A 300 -4.01 1.96 -9.58
C ASP A 300 -3.43 2.70 -8.36
N PRO A 301 -2.42 2.15 -7.68
CA PRO A 301 -1.89 2.72 -6.45
C PRO A 301 -1.29 4.10 -6.74
N THR A 302 -1.56 5.04 -5.85
CA THR A 302 -0.96 6.36 -5.83
C THR A 302 0.56 6.26 -5.69
N THR A 303 1.28 7.33 -6.09
CA THR A 303 2.73 7.39 -5.91
C THR A 303 3.15 7.19 -4.45
N SER A 304 2.36 7.70 -3.51
CA SER A 304 2.61 7.53 -2.07
C SER A 304 2.46 6.07 -1.63
N GLU A 305 1.44 5.35 -2.11
CA GLU A 305 1.27 3.92 -1.81
C GLU A 305 2.38 3.07 -2.43
N LYS A 306 2.81 3.39 -3.65
CA LYS A 306 3.97 2.74 -4.29
C LYS A 306 5.27 3.01 -3.52
N ALA A 307 5.46 4.25 -3.06
CA ALA A 307 6.62 4.62 -2.26
C ALA A 307 6.64 3.91 -0.90
N LEU A 308 5.48 3.78 -0.25
CA LEU A 308 5.33 3.00 0.97
C LEU A 308 5.70 1.52 0.74
N ASP A 309 5.16 0.90 -0.31
CA ASP A 309 5.48 -0.51 -0.63
C ASP A 309 6.97 -0.71 -0.91
N LYS A 310 7.59 0.23 -1.63
CA LYS A 310 9.05 0.24 -1.87
C LYS A 310 9.85 0.42 -0.59
N LEU A 311 9.44 1.34 0.28
CA LEU A 311 10.10 1.57 1.57
C LEU A 311 10.03 0.32 2.44
N LEU A 312 8.85 -0.30 2.57
CA LEU A 312 8.67 -1.54 3.37
C LEU A 312 9.57 -2.67 2.87
N LEU A 313 9.67 -2.84 1.55
CA LEU A 313 10.56 -3.82 0.95
C LEU A 313 12.02 -3.55 1.33
N ARG A 314 12.48 -2.31 1.14
CA ARG A 314 13.89 -1.92 1.35
C ARG A 314 14.30 -2.04 2.81
N ILE A 315 13.46 -1.60 3.76
CA ILE A 315 13.79 -1.73 5.19
C ILE A 315 13.82 -3.19 5.66
N LEU A 316 12.93 -4.04 5.13
CA LEU A 316 12.90 -5.47 5.45
C LEU A 316 13.96 -6.28 4.69
N GLN A 317 14.71 -5.65 3.78
CA GLN A 317 15.88 -6.23 3.12
C GLN A 317 17.19 -5.59 3.61
N SER A 318 17.14 -4.81 4.70
CA SER A 318 18.29 -4.06 5.24
C SER A 318 18.93 -3.08 4.24
N GLN A 319 18.20 -2.62 3.23
CA GLN A 319 18.69 -1.66 2.23
C GLN A 319 18.52 -0.21 2.67
N ASP A 320 17.54 0.06 3.52
CA ASP A 320 17.28 1.36 4.14
C ASP A 320 17.03 1.17 5.64
N ASN A 321 17.25 2.22 6.43
CA ASN A 321 16.86 2.25 7.83
C ASN A 321 15.86 3.38 8.08
N LEU A 322 14.69 3.02 8.59
CA LEU A 322 13.61 3.97 8.90
C LEU A 322 14.04 5.04 9.92
N LEU A 323 14.99 4.69 10.81
CA LEU A 323 15.47 5.58 11.86
C LEU A 323 16.50 6.61 11.37
N ASP A 324 17.02 6.47 10.15
CA ASP A 324 17.91 7.47 9.54
C ASP A 324 17.11 8.70 9.07
N ALA A 325 15.80 8.55 8.85
CA ALA A 325 14.91 9.65 8.57
C ALA A 325 14.59 10.42 9.87
N ASP A 326 15.27 11.55 10.08
CA ASP A 326 15.10 12.40 11.27
C ASP A 326 13.63 12.68 11.60
N PHE A 327 12.83 13.07 10.61
CA PHE A 327 11.40 13.33 10.82
C PHE A 327 10.65 12.10 11.38
N VAL A 328 10.94 10.91 10.85
CA VAL A 328 10.29 9.67 11.32
C VAL A 328 10.76 9.33 12.73
N ARG A 329 12.07 9.42 12.98
CA ARG A 329 12.68 9.17 14.28
C ARG A 329 12.13 10.13 15.34
N TYR A 330 12.06 11.42 15.08
CA TYR A 330 11.54 12.39 16.05
C TYR A 330 10.04 12.27 16.29
N LEU A 331 9.25 11.81 15.31
CA LEU A 331 7.79 11.72 15.46
C LEU A 331 7.34 10.40 16.10
N TRP A 332 7.96 9.27 15.75
CA TRP A 332 7.51 7.94 16.18
C TRP A 332 8.52 7.17 17.04
N PHE A 333 9.84 7.43 16.91
CA PHE A 333 10.89 6.57 17.49
C PHE A 333 12.00 7.36 18.19
N GLN A 334 11.63 8.31 19.04
CA GLN A 334 12.59 9.19 19.71
C GLN A 334 13.60 8.38 20.53
N THR A 335 14.88 8.66 20.33
CA THR A 335 15.97 8.04 21.10
C THR A 335 16.24 8.80 22.39
N LYS A 336 16.98 8.20 23.34
CA LYS A 336 17.45 8.91 24.54
C LYS A 336 18.28 10.15 24.20
N LYS A 337 19.06 10.11 23.11
CA LYS A 337 19.83 11.25 22.61
C LYS A 337 18.92 12.39 22.16
N ASP A 338 17.79 12.05 21.53
CA ASP A 338 16.79 13.03 21.11
C ASP A 338 16.14 13.71 22.27
N LEU A 339 15.70 12.95 23.27
CA LEU A 339 15.11 13.49 24.49
C LEU A 339 16.08 14.45 25.20
N ARG A 340 17.38 14.14 25.21
CA ARG A 340 18.41 15.06 25.75
C ARG A 340 18.54 16.33 24.91
N ARG A 341 18.56 16.21 23.58
CA ARG A 341 18.62 17.36 22.66
C ARG A 341 17.39 18.27 22.82
N LEU A 342 16.21 17.70 22.99
CA LEU A 342 14.96 18.44 23.19
C LEU A 342 14.95 19.23 24.51
N ARG A 343 15.69 18.78 25.54
CA ARG A 343 15.84 19.49 26.82
C ARG A 343 16.81 20.66 26.75
N LEU A 344 17.76 20.64 25.82
CA LEU A 344 18.69 21.74 25.57
C LEU A 344 17.94 22.85 24.82
N ARG A 345 17.19 23.67 25.55
CA ARG A 345 16.65 24.93 25.02
C ARG A 345 17.81 25.91 24.88
N SER A 346 18.23 26.26 23.66
CA SER A 346 18.96 27.50 23.48
C SER A 346 17.93 28.63 23.33
N VAL A 347 18.02 29.60 24.23
CA VAL A 347 17.37 30.90 24.04
C VAL A 347 18.31 31.66 23.12
N THR A 348 18.12 31.52 21.80
CA THR A 348 18.80 32.43 20.88
C THR A 348 18.09 33.79 20.99
N PRO A 349 18.80 34.89 21.30
CA PRO A 349 18.19 36.21 21.33
C PRO A 349 17.54 36.51 19.98
N ILE A 350 16.31 37.02 20.02
CA ILE A 350 15.58 37.50 18.84
C ILE A 350 16.40 38.66 18.26
N SER A 351 17.03 38.45 17.10
CA SER A 351 17.70 39.53 16.36
C SER A 351 16.70 40.62 15.98
N GLY A 352 17.14 41.87 15.82
CA GLY A 352 16.28 43.00 15.45
C GLY A 352 15.54 42.84 14.11
N SER A 353 16.04 42.03 13.18
CA SER A 353 15.30 41.70 11.94
C SER A 353 14.14 40.72 12.19
N LEU A 354 14.29 39.80 13.14
CA LEU A 354 13.26 38.85 13.56
C LEU A 354 12.05 39.61 14.16
N ALA A 355 12.30 40.67 14.93
CA ALA A 355 11.24 41.50 15.50
C ALA A 355 10.36 42.16 14.42
N ARG A 356 10.94 42.54 13.28
CA ARG A 356 10.20 43.14 12.15
C ARG A 356 9.27 42.13 11.47
N CYS A 357 9.78 40.96 11.12
CA CYS A 357 8.98 39.90 10.49
C CYS A 357 7.86 39.35 11.41
N LEU A 358 8.06 39.45 12.72
CA LEU A 358 7.09 39.00 13.74
C LEU A 358 6.09 40.08 14.17
N SER A 359 6.33 41.36 13.84
CA SER A 359 5.53 42.51 14.33
C SER A 359 4.04 42.45 13.95
N HIS A 360 3.69 41.79 12.85
CA HIS A 360 2.32 41.62 12.38
C HIS A 360 1.64 40.35 12.91
N LEU A 361 2.32 39.57 13.76
CA LEU A 361 1.81 38.34 14.34
C LEU A 361 1.33 38.57 15.77
N ASN A 362 0.25 37.89 16.16
CA ASN A 362 -0.10 37.84 17.57
C ASN A 362 0.91 36.97 18.36
N SER A 363 0.89 37.07 19.69
CA SER A 363 1.83 36.37 20.58
C SER A 363 1.90 34.85 20.33
N SER A 364 0.75 34.20 20.10
CA SER A 364 0.70 32.75 19.82
C SER A 364 1.33 32.38 18.48
N GLN A 365 1.10 33.19 17.44
CA GLN A 365 1.67 33.00 16.11
C GLN A 365 3.18 33.26 16.11
N ALA A 366 3.61 34.32 16.82
CA ALA A 366 5.03 34.63 16.97
C ALA A 366 5.77 33.50 17.72
N ALA A 367 5.17 32.92 18.75
CA ALA A 367 5.74 31.76 19.44
C ALA A 367 5.90 30.54 18.53
N VAL A 368 4.92 30.27 17.67
CA VAL A 368 5.00 29.19 16.66
C VAL A 368 6.14 29.45 15.68
N VAL A 369 6.25 30.66 15.14
CA VAL A 369 7.32 31.01 14.19
C VAL A 369 8.69 30.93 14.86
N GLY A 370 8.80 31.39 16.11
CA GLY A 370 10.01 31.23 16.92
C GLY A 370 10.39 29.76 17.11
N ALA A 371 9.42 28.89 17.41
CA ALA A 371 9.66 27.46 17.53
C ALA A 371 10.09 26.81 16.21
N MET A 372 9.48 27.18 15.08
CA MET A 372 9.83 26.66 13.75
C MET A 372 11.24 27.07 13.35
N THR A 373 11.64 28.31 13.65
CA THR A 373 12.91 28.89 13.20
C THR A 373 14.07 28.72 14.17
N ALA A 374 13.82 28.16 15.36
CA ALA A 374 14.85 27.95 16.37
C ALA A 374 15.98 27.04 15.86
N GLN A 375 17.23 27.45 16.09
CA GLN A 375 18.41 26.66 15.73
C GLN A 375 18.63 25.46 16.66
N SER A 376 18.00 25.48 17.83
CA SER A 376 18.03 24.43 18.84
C SER A 376 16.62 24.03 19.24
N GLY A 377 16.45 22.80 19.73
CA GLY A 377 15.17 22.31 20.24
C GLY A 377 14.58 21.25 19.33
N SER A 378 13.24 21.20 19.28
CA SER A 378 12.54 20.19 18.49
C SER A 378 12.62 20.50 17.00
N PRO A 379 13.12 19.56 16.17
CA PRO A 379 13.04 19.72 14.71
C PRO A 379 11.62 19.47 14.18
N ILE A 380 10.69 19.05 15.04
CA ILE A 380 9.27 18.89 14.72
C ILE A 380 8.46 19.84 15.57
N VAL A 381 7.67 20.69 14.90
CA VAL A 381 6.72 21.61 15.53
C VAL A 381 5.32 21.28 15.04
N THR A 382 4.47 20.82 15.95
CA THR A 382 3.05 20.56 15.65
C THR A 382 2.24 21.79 16.02
N VAL A 383 1.47 22.30 15.07
CA VAL A 383 0.69 23.54 15.21
C VAL A 383 -0.79 23.24 15.03
N HIS A 384 -1.61 23.66 16.00
CA HIS A 384 -3.06 23.59 15.94
C HIS A 384 -3.68 25.00 16.08
N GLY A 385 -4.89 25.19 15.55
CA GLY A 385 -5.62 26.46 15.65
C GLY A 385 -5.71 27.27 14.34
N THR A 386 -6.05 28.55 14.46
CA THR A 386 -6.23 29.51 13.36
C THR A 386 -4.89 30.17 12.99
N GLY A 387 -4.80 30.76 11.79
CA GLY A 387 -3.58 31.48 11.36
C GLY A 387 -2.40 30.61 10.91
N LYS A 388 -2.59 29.30 10.69
CA LYS A 388 -1.53 28.38 10.23
C LYS A 388 -0.83 28.85 8.95
N THR A 389 -1.58 29.35 7.97
CA THR A 389 -1.00 29.88 6.72
C THR A 389 -0.12 31.10 6.99
N THR A 390 -0.53 31.95 7.94
CA THR A 390 0.22 33.12 8.36
C THR A 390 1.53 32.73 9.05
N THR A 391 1.50 31.74 9.95
CA THR A 391 2.73 31.28 10.62
C THR A 391 3.69 30.57 9.67
N ILE A 392 3.18 29.72 8.76
CA ILE A 392 4.00 29.06 7.73
C ILE A 392 4.69 30.11 6.84
N SER A 393 3.95 31.09 6.35
CA SER A 393 4.49 32.12 5.45
C SER A 393 5.49 33.04 6.16
N ALA A 394 5.25 33.41 7.43
CA ALA A 394 6.21 34.16 8.22
C ALA A 394 7.49 33.38 8.52
N ALA A 395 7.40 32.08 8.83
CA ALA A 395 8.57 31.24 9.01
C ALA A 395 9.36 31.08 7.69
N ALA A 396 8.66 30.93 6.57
CA ALA A 396 9.28 30.86 5.25
C ALA A 396 10.01 32.16 4.87
N GLU A 397 9.43 33.31 5.18
CA GLU A 397 10.06 34.62 5.01
C GLU A 397 11.38 34.71 5.79
N LEU A 398 11.36 34.34 7.08
CA LEU A 398 12.57 34.32 7.91
C LEU A 398 13.64 33.37 7.36
N TRP A 399 13.26 32.13 7.02
CA TRP A 399 14.22 31.18 6.45
C TRP A 399 14.81 31.68 5.14
N SER A 400 14.00 32.26 4.26
CA SER A 400 14.43 32.67 2.93
C SER A 400 15.25 33.97 2.96
N LYS A 401 14.77 35.00 3.66
CA LYS A 401 15.34 36.36 3.61
C LYS A 401 16.43 36.59 4.64
N GLU A 402 16.28 36.03 5.85
CA GLU A 402 17.21 36.26 6.95
C GLU A 402 18.25 35.16 7.06
N TYR A 403 17.83 33.90 6.91
CA TYR A 403 18.73 32.75 7.03
C TYR A 403 19.27 32.24 5.70
N PHE A 404 18.78 32.75 4.56
CA PHE A 404 19.15 32.32 3.22
C PHE A 404 19.09 30.79 3.02
N LYS A 405 18.08 30.16 3.63
CA LYS A 405 17.83 28.71 3.56
C LYS A 405 16.66 28.40 2.64
N PRO A 406 16.79 27.39 1.76
CA PRO A 406 15.67 26.94 0.94
C PRO A 406 14.58 26.31 1.82
N VAL A 407 13.33 26.64 1.54
CA VAL A 407 12.15 26.11 2.24
C VAL A 407 11.33 25.24 1.30
N ARG A 408 10.95 24.06 1.77
CA ARG A 408 9.99 23.19 1.06
C ARG A 408 8.68 23.16 1.84
N ILE A 409 7.60 23.56 1.19
CA ILE A 409 6.25 23.53 1.76
C ILE A 409 5.42 22.54 0.95
N ILE A 410 4.85 21.56 1.63
CA ILE A 410 4.05 20.50 1.01
C ILE A 410 2.58 20.71 1.43
N GLY A 411 1.74 21.09 0.47
CA GLY A 411 0.30 21.21 0.66
C GLY A 411 -0.43 19.96 0.17
N HIS A 412 -1.38 19.45 0.97
CA HIS A 412 -2.16 18.26 0.62
C HIS A 412 -3.47 18.58 -0.16
N SER A 413 -3.76 19.85 -0.43
CA SER A 413 -4.94 20.26 -1.22
C SER A 413 -4.65 21.49 -2.08
N ASN A 414 -5.38 21.63 -3.19
CA ASN A 414 -5.20 22.78 -4.09
C ASN A 414 -5.50 24.11 -3.39
N VAL A 415 -6.51 24.11 -2.50
CA VAL A 415 -6.84 25.27 -1.66
C VAL A 415 -5.69 25.63 -0.72
N CYS A 416 -5.04 24.64 -0.11
CA CYS A 416 -3.89 24.88 0.76
C CYS A 416 -2.71 25.48 -0.02
N VAL A 417 -2.38 24.92 -1.19
CA VAL A 417 -1.31 25.42 -2.04
C VAL A 417 -1.58 26.86 -2.48
N LYS A 418 -2.80 27.16 -2.97
CA LYS A 418 -3.21 28.52 -3.36
C LYS A 418 -3.07 29.50 -2.20
N ASN A 419 -3.65 29.18 -1.04
CA ASN A 419 -3.66 30.08 0.11
C ASN A 419 -2.23 30.37 0.64
N ILE A 420 -1.34 29.37 0.61
CA ILE A 420 0.06 29.57 1.00
C ILE A 420 0.77 30.44 -0.04
N ALA A 421 0.60 30.17 -1.33
CA ALA A 421 1.22 30.93 -2.41
C ALA A 421 0.84 32.41 -2.36
N GLU A 422 -0.45 32.72 -2.19
CA GLU A 422 -0.94 34.09 -2.04
C GLU A 422 -0.31 34.79 -0.82
N LYS A 423 -0.14 34.06 0.30
CA LYS A 423 0.49 34.60 1.51
C LYS A 423 2.00 34.82 1.36
N LEU A 424 2.70 33.96 0.62
CA LEU A 424 4.11 34.16 0.30
C LEU A 424 4.29 35.37 -0.62
N LEU A 425 3.43 35.54 -1.62
CA LEU A 425 3.43 36.70 -2.51
C LEU A 425 3.17 38.01 -1.74
N GLN A 426 2.20 38.02 -0.84
CA GLN A 426 1.92 39.17 0.04
C GLN A 426 3.10 39.57 0.93
N ARG A 427 4.02 38.62 1.22
CA ARG A 427 5.23 38.83 2.02
C ARG A 427 6.48 39.00 1.16
N GLU A 428 6.32 39.10 -0.16
CA GLU A 428 7.41 39.23 -1.12
C GLU A 428 8.47 38.13 -0.94
N VAL A 429 8.05 36.90 -0.68
CA VAL A 429 8.94 35.74 -0.62
C VAL A 429 8.99 35.12 -2.02
N ASP A 430 10.19 34.92 -2.56
CA ASP A 430 10.35 34.23 -3.84
C ASP A 430 10.04 32.74 -3.72
N PHE A 431 9.21 32.20 -4.61
CA PHE A 431 8.90 30.78 -4.63
C PHE A 431 8.62 30.24 -6.04
N LYS A 432 8.73 28.92 -6.18
CA LYS A 432 8.28 28.17 -7.35
C LYS A 432 7.13 27.24 -6.94
N LEU A 433 6.06 27.22 -7.73
CA LEU A 433 4.96 26.29 -7.53
C LEU A 433 5.19 25.01 -8.34
N LEU A 434 5.24 23.89 -7.64
CA LEU A 434 5.25 22.57 -8.24
C LEU A 434 3.89 21.93 -8.00
N VAL A 435 3.10 21.83 -9.06
CA VAL A 435 1.74 21.30 -9.00
C VAL A 435 1.54 20.26 -10.10
N SER A 436 0.60 19.33 -9.89
CA SER A 436 0.27 18.36 -10.93
C SER A 436 -0.27 19.07 -12.16
N LYS A 437 -0.12 18.47 -13.36
CA LYS A 437 -0.65 19.00 -14.62
C LYS A 437 -2.14 19.37 -14.58
N GLU A 438 -2.89 18.77 -13.69
CA GLU A 438 -4.34 18.96 -13.52
C GLU A 438 -4.70 19.71 -12.22
N PHE A 439 -3.76 20.50 -11.68
CA PHE A 439 -3.95 21.35 -10.50
C PHE A 439 -4.86 22.54 -10.77
#